data_AF-A0A1B6E4V4-F1
#
_entry.id   AF-A0A1B6E4V4-F1
#
_cell.length_a   1.000
_cell.length_b   1.000
_cell.length_c   1.000
_cell.angle_alpha   90.00
_cell.angle_beta   90.00
_cell.angle_gamma   90.00
#
_symmetry.space_group_name_H-M   'P 1'
#
loop_
_entity.id
_entity.type
_entity.pdbx_description
1 polymer ?
#
loop_
_entity_poly.entity_id
_entity_poly.type
_entity_poly.pdbx_seq_one_letter_code
_entity_poly.pdbx_strand_id
1 'polypeptide(L)'
;TLRFMIGLGEGVAFPSVSTLLSLWAPPLERNKLTSLCFAGTQLGFVTAAALGGVMLHYIAWPQVFYISGAIGVVWYILWCLLCYSEPASHPYITDEEKHYILKAIGQ
;
A
#
# COMPACT_ATOMS: atom_id res chain seq x y z
N THR A 1 9.90 23.06 3.98
CA THR A 1 8.56 22.88 3.39
C THR A 1 8.34 21.48 2.85
N LEU A 2 9.22 20.90 2.02
CA LEU A 2 9.04 19.55 1.47
C LEU A 2 8.82 18.44 2.52
N ARG A 3 9.62 18.41 3.60
CA ARG A 3 9.47 17.42 4.69
C ARG A 3 8.12 17.49 5.41
N PHE A 4 7.52 18.68 5.47
CA PHE A 4 6.19 18.86 6.05
C PHE A 4 5.12 18.21 5.18
N MET A 5 5.22 18.34 3.86
CA MET A 5 4.31 17.70 2.90
C MET A 5 4.42 16.17 2.95
N ILE A 6 5.65 15.64 3.08
CA ILE A 6 5.89 14.21 3.27
C ILE A 6 5.21 13.72 4.56
N GLY A 7 5.44 14.42 5.68
CA GLY A 7 4.84 14.05 6.97
C GLY A 7 3.31 14.08 6.95
N LEU A 8 2.69 15.04 6.25
CA LEU A 8 1.24 15.07 6.06
C LEU A 8 0.73 13.88 5.24
N GLY A 9 1.42 13.52 4.17
CA GLY A 9 1.04 12.39 3.31
C GLY A 9 1.18 11.03 4.01
N GLU A 10 2.27 10.81 4.74
CA GLU A 10 2.48 9.56 5.49
C GLU A 10 1.51 9.42 6.66
N GLY A 11 1.13 10.53 7.30
CA GLY A 11 0.21 10.54 8.43
C GLY A 11 -1.19 9.98 8.12
N VAL A 12 -1.65 10.12 6.88
CA VAL A 12 -2.97 9.60 6.45
C VAL A 12 -2.91 8.17 5.93
N ALA A 13 -1.72 7.61 5.66
CA ALA A 13 -1.60 6.29 5.04
C ALA A 13 -2.17 5.16 5.91
N PHE A 14 -1.82 5.12 7.20
CA PHE A 14 -2.30 4.10 8.14
C PHE A 14 -3.83 4.08 8.35
N PRO A 15 -4.51 5.22 8.60
CA PRO A 15 -5.96 5.21 8.73
C PRO A 15 -6.65 4.83 7.42
N SER A 16 -6.14 5.30 6.26
CA SER A 16 -6.71 4.94 4.95
C SER A 16 -6.62 3.44 4.67
N VAL A 17 -5.48 2.80 4.96
CA VAL A 17 -5.34 1.33 4.80
C VAL A 17 -6.28 0.58 5.74
N SER A 18 -6.41 1.04 6.99
CA SER A 18 -7.34 0.42 7.95
C SER A 18 -8.81 0.49 7.48
N THR A 19 -9.22 1.63 6.91
CA THR A 19 -10.56 1.80 6.32
C THR A 19 -10.74 0.92 5.09
N LEU A 20 -9.79 0.91 4.16
CA LEU A 20 -9.86 0.07 2.96
C LEU A 20 -9.98 -1.41 3.33
N LEU A 21 -9.16 -1.87 4.28
CA LEU A 21 -9.18 -3.25 4.71
C LEU A 21 -10.48 -3.60 5.45
N SER A 22 -11.13 -2.63 6.11
CA SER A 22 -12.45 -2.87 6.73
C SER A 22 -13.58 -3.12 5.72
N LEU A 23 -13.44 -2.60 4.50
CA LEU A 23 -14.42 -2.75 3.42
C LEU A 23 -14.14 -3.99 2.55
N TRP A 24 -12.88 -4.41 2.48
CA TRP A 24 -12.44 -5.50 1.60
C TRP A 24 -12.14 -6.81 2.30
N ALA A 25 -11.81 -6.80 3.60
CA ALA A 25 -11.46 -8.01 4.33
C ALA A 25 -12.64 -8.55 5.16
N PRO A 26 -12.99 -9.84 5.00
CA PRO A 26 -13.91 -10.53 5.90
C PRO A 26 -13.43 -10.45 7.36
N PRO A 27 -14.33 -10.33 8.36
CA PRO A 27 -13.96 -10.16 9.77
C PRO A 27 -13.06 -11.29 10.32
N LEU A 28 -13.21 -12.52 9.80
CA LEU A 28 -12.38 -13.68 10.16
C LEU A 28 -10.93 -13.59 9.64
N GLU A 29 -10.70 -12.91 8.52
CA GLU A 29 -9.40 -12.85 7.84
C GLU A 29 -8.72 -11.48 7.93
N ARG A 30 -9.47 -10.45 8.34
CA ARG A 30 -9.00 -9.07 8.49
C ARG A 30 -7.72 -8.96 9.30
N ASN A 31 -7.61 -9.69 10.41
CA ASN A 31 -6.40 -9.67 11.24
C ASN A 31 -5.17 -10.21 10.50
N LYS A 32 -5.33 -11.30 9.72
CA LYS A 32 -4.23 -11.88 8.93
C LYS A 32 -3.76 -10.90 7.85
N LEU A 33 -4.69 -10.29 7.12
CA LEU A 33 -4.37 -9.31 6.08
C LEU A 33 -3.73 -8.05 6.67
N THR A 34 -4.21 -7.59 7.82
CA THR A 34 -3.62 -6.44 8.54
C THR A 34 -2.18 -6.75 8.92
N SER A 35 -1.92 -7.90 9.55
CA SER A 35 -0.58 -8.33 9.93
C SER A 35 0.35 -8.47 8.71
N LEU A 36 -0.17 -8.97 7.59
CA LEU A 36 0.60 -9.06 6.34
C LEU A 36 1.01 -7.67 5.81
N CYS A 37 0.09 -6.69 5.82
CA CYS A 37 0.40 -5.31 5.44
C CYS A 37 1.50 -4.71 6.35
N PHE A 38 1.39 -4.87 7.66
CA PHE A 38 2.39 -4.36 8.60
C PHE A 38 3.76 -5.04 8.43
N ALA A 39 3.78 -6.35 8.20
CA ALA A 39 5.02 -7.08 7.90
C ALA A 39 5.67 -6.56 6.61
N GLY A 40 4.85 -6.31 5.57
CA GLY A 40 5.30 -5.70 4.32
C GLY A 40 5.95 -4.32 4.54
N THR A 41 5.35 -3.46 5.36
CA THR A 41 5.92 -2.15 5.72
C THR A 41 7.28 -2.29 6.40
N GLN A 42 7.43 -3.22 7.34
CA GLN A 42 8.71 -3.45 8.02
C GLN A 42 9.79 -3.98 7.06
N LEU A 43 9.44 -4.92 6.19
CA LEU A 43 10.35 -5.41 5.14
C LEU A 43 10.75 -4.29 4.18
N GLY A 44 9.80 -3.41 3.80
CA GLY A 44 10.06 -2.22 3.01
C GLY A 44 11.09 -1.30 3.66
N PHE A 45 10.96 -1.06 4.96
CA PHE A 45 11.93 -0.23 5.69
C PHE A 45 13.34 -0.83 5.69
N VAL A 46 13.46 -2.14 5.97
CA VAL A 46 14.74 -2.85 5.98
C VAL A 46 15.38 -2.85 4.59
N THR A 47 14.61 -3.15 3.56
CA THR A 47 15.10 -3.18 2.17
C THR A 47 15.48 -1.79 1.69
N ALA A 48 14.69 -0.75 2.00
CA ALA A 48 15.02 0.64 1.66
C ALA A 48 16.30 1.11 2.36
N ALA A 49 16.50 0.75 3.63
CA ALA A 49 17.73 1.07 4.36
C ALA A 49 18.95 0.35 3.77
N ALA A 50 18.84 -0.95 3.48
CA ALA A 50 19.91 -1.74 2.89
C ALA A 50 20.28 -1.24 1.48
N LEU A 51 19.28 -1.08 0.60
CA LEU A 51 19.48 -0.59 -0.76
C LEU A 51 19.98 0.86 -0.76
N GLY A 52 19.46 1.72 0.12
CA GLY A 52 19.92 3.10 0.26
C GLY A 52 21.40 3.19 0.65
N GLY A 53 21.84 2.36 1.59
CA GLY A 53 23.24 2.27 1.99
C GLY A 53 24.16 1.81 0.86
N VAL A 54 23.75 0.80 0.10
CA VAL A 54 24.50 0.29 -1.05
C VAL A 54 24.53 1.33 -2.18
N MET A 55 23.41 1.96 -2.50
CA MET A 55 23.32 2.96 -3.56
C MET A 55 24.21 4.18 -3.28
N LEU A 56 24.29 4.65 -2.04
CA LEU A 56 25.18 5.76 -1.67
C LEU A 56 26.67 5.46 -1.93
N HIS A 57 27.07 4.19 -2.01
CA HIS A 57 28.44 3.80 -2.33
C HIS A 57 28.75 3.86 -3.83
N TYR A 58 27.77 3.57 -4.69
CA TYR A 58 27.96 3.46 -6.14
C TYR A 58 27.46 4.66 -6.94
N ILE A 59 26.47 5.39 -6.43
CA ILE A 59 25.83 6.51 -7.11
C ILE A 59 25.81 7.77 -6.25
N ALA A 60 25.75 8.92 -6.91
CA ALA A 60 25.61 10.19 -6.22
C ALA A 60 24.29 10.24 -5.44
N TRP A 61 24.34 10.81 -4.23
CA TRP A 61 23.20 11.04 -3.33
C TRP A 61 21.88 11.49 -4.01
N PRO A 62 21.87 12.40 -5.02
CA PRO A 62 20.63 12.85 -5.64
C PRO A 62 19.95 11.75 -6.46
N GLN A 63 20.71 10.81 -7.01
CA GLN A 63 20.21 9.74 -7.88
C GLN A 63 19.35 8.74 -7.10
N VAL A 64 19.63 8.56 -5.81
CA VAL A 64 18.83 7.71 -4.91
C VAL A 64 17.39 8.22 -4.83
N PHE A 65 17.19 9.55 -4.78
CA PHE A 65 15.85 10.14 -4.76
C PHE A 65 15.11 9.97 -6.08
N TYR A 66 15.81 10.09 -7.21
CA TYR A 66 15.19 9.89 -8.52
C TYR A 66 14.73 8.44 -8.71
N ILE A 67 15.54 7.46 -8.30
CA ILE A 67 15.18 6.04 -8.40
C ILE A 67 14.01 5.71 -7.47
N SER A 68 14.10 6.08 -6.19
CA SER A 68 13.03 5.83 -5.22
C SER A 68 11.73 6.55 -5.60
N GLY A 69 11.83 7.77 -6.13
CA GLY A 69 10.69 8.52 -6.65
C GLY A 69 10.05 7.85 -7.87
N ALA A 70 10.85 7.38 -8.83
CA ALA A 70 10.35 6.67 -10.01
C ALA A 70 9.64 5.37 -9.64
N ILE A 71 10.19 4.59 -8.71
CA ILE A 71 9.55 3.38 -8.17
C ILE A 71 8.20 3.73 -7.53
N GLY A 72 8.15 4.80 -6.73
CA GLY A 72 6.92 5.28 -6.11
C GLY A 72 5.86 5.71 -7.12
N VAL A 73 6.25 6.37 -8.22
CA VAL A 73 5.32 6.76 -9.29
C VAL A 73 4.76 5.53 -10.02
N VAL A 74 5.61 4.55 -10.35
CA VAL A 74 5.16 3.29 -10.97
C VAL A 74 4.20 2.55 -10.04
N TRP A 75 4.52 2.46 -8.74
CA TRP A 75 3.64 1.87 -7.74
C TRP A 75 2.30 2.59 -7.64
N TYR A 76 2.29 3.92 -7.66
CA TYR A 76 1.06 4.71 -7.65
C TYR A 76 0.18 4.44 -8.88
N ILE A 77 0.77 4.35 -10.07
CA ILE A 77 0.04 4.01 -11.30
C ILE A 77 -0.59 2.62 -11.18
N LEU A 78 0.16 1.63 -10.71
CA LEU A 78 -0.36 0.28 -10.45
C LEU A 78 -1.49 0.30 -9.42
N TRP A 79 -1.34 1.07 -8.35
CA TRP A 79 -2.37 1.24 -7.33
C TRP A 79 -3.66 1.84 -7.91
N CYS A 80 -3.57 2.87 -8.75
CA CYS A 80 -4.72 3.47 -9.41
C CYS A 80 -5.44 2.51 -10.37
N LEU A 81 -4.72 1.57 -10.99
CA LEU A 81 -5.30 0.59 -11.91
C LEU A 81 -5.93 -0.61 -11.19
N LEU A 82 -5.36 -1.03 -10.06
CA LEU A 82 -5.70 -2.26 -9.36
C LEU A 82 -6.58 -2.04 -8.11
N CYS A 83 -6.47 -0.89 -7.45
CA CYS A 83 -7.15 -0.65 -6.18
C CYS A 83 -8.39 0.22 -6.38
N TYR A 84 -9.56 -0.35 -6.08
CA TYR A 84 -10.85 0.33 -6.13
C TYR A 84 -11.42 0.46 -4.71
N SER A 85 -12.09 1.59 -4.44
CA SER A 85 -12.62 1.88 -3.10
C SER A 85 -13.73 0.93 -2.66
N GLU A 86 -14.50 0.40 -3.61
CA GLU A 86 -15.64 -0.48 -3.35
C GLU A 86 -15.52 -1.78 -4.14
N PRO A 87 -15.74 -2.95 -3.51
CA PRO A 87 -15.74 -4.23 -4.21
C PRO A 87 -16.85 -4.31 -5.27
N ALA A 88 -17.92 -3.52 -5.12
CA ALA A 88 -18.99 -3.41 -6.12
C ALA A 88 -18.56 -2.70 -7.42
N SER A 89 -17.56 -1.83 -7.35
CA SER A 89 -17.05 -1.00 -8.45
C SER A 89 -15.85 -1.63 -9.16
N HIS A 90 -15.40 -2.81 -8.71
CA HIS A 90 -14.23 -3.49 -9.24
C HIS A 90 -14.59 -4.36 -10.45
N PRO A 91 -14.10 -4.06 -11.67
CA PRO A 91 -14.48 -4.79 -12.89
C PRO A 91 -13.87 -6.19 -12.99
N TYR A 92 -12.84 -6.50 -12.20
CA TYR A 92 -12.11 -7.78 -12.24
C TYR A 92 -12.40 -8.72 -11.06
N ILE A 93 -13.37 -8.40 -10.19
CA ILE A 93 -13.73 -9.31 -9.08
C ILE A 93 -14.66 -10.40 -9.60
N THR A 94 -14.45 -11.64 -9.15
CA THR A 94 -15.38 -12.72 -9.46
C THR A 94 -16.69 -12.54 -8.70
N ASP A 95 -17.82 -12.92 -9.30
CA ASP A 95 -19.13 -12.84 -8.64
C ASP A 95 -19.18 -13.67 -7.34
N GLU A 96 -18.41 -14.75 -7.27
CA GLU A 96 -18.25 -15.60 -6.09
C GLU A 96 -17.53 -14.87 -4.94
N GLU A 97 -16.40 -14.21 -5.19
CA GLU A 97 -15.68 -13.41 -4.19
C GLU A 97 -16.52 -12.21 -3.73
N LYS A 98 -17.20 -11.55 -4.67
CA LYS A 98 -18.10 -10.42 -4.35
C LYS A 98 -19.21 -10.85 -3.41
N HIS A 99 -19.85 -11.99 -3.67
CA HIS A 99 -20.91 -12.51 -2.80
C HIS A 99 -20.37 -12.95 -1.43
N TYR A 100 -19.18 -13.55 -1.38
CA TYR A 100 -18.52 -13.92 -0.13
C TYR A 100 -18.20 -12.70 0.75
N ILE A 101 -17.62 -11.65 0.16
CA ILE A 101 -17.28 -10.41 0.87
C ILE A 101 -18.53 -9.70 1.38
N LEU A 102 -19.56 -9.51 0.54
CA LEU A 102 -20.82 -8.86 0.94
C LEU A 102 -21.52 -9.62 2.07
N LYS A 103 -21.65 -10.95 1.92
CA LYS A 103 -22.25 -11.82 2.94
C LYS A 103 -21.48 -11.82 4.25
N ALA A 104 -20.15 -11.76 4.19
CA ALA A 104 -19.29 -11.73 5.38
C ALA A 104 -19.30 -10.37 6.10
N ILE A 105 -19.54 -9.28 5.38
CA ILE A 105 -19.66 -7.91 5.93
C ILE A 105 -21.09 -7.62 6.42
N GLY A 106 -22.07 -8.44 6.01
CA GLY A 106 -23.47 -8.30 6.44
C GLY A 106 -24.25 -7.24 5.66
N GLN A 107 -23.83 -6.95 4.43
CA GLN A 107 -24.56 -6.11 3.47
C GLN A 107 -25.28 -6.96 2.41
#